data_AF-A0A2N3XZZ9-F1
#
_entry.id   AF-A0A2N3XZZ9-F1
#
_cell.length_a   1.000
_cell.length_b   1.000
_cell.length_c   1.000
_cell.angle_alpha   90.00
_cell.angle_beta   90.00
_cell.angle_gamma   90.00
#
_symmetry.space_group_name_H-M   'P 1'
#
loop_
_entity.id
_entity.type
_entity.pdbx_description
1 polymer ?
#
loop_
_entity_poly.entity_id
_entity_poly.type
_entity_poly.pdbx_seq_one_letter_code
_entity_poly.pdbx_strand_id
1 'polypeptide(L)'
;MTSPETKLEALRAELDSVDLRLLDVLRERIELCVRIAEHKREHGVPMMQPHRIGVVQQRAADYGAEHGIDQTFLHALYELVIGETCRVEDLVIGTPATP
;
A
#
# COMPACT_ATOMS: atom_id res chain seq x y z
N MET A 1 -40.97 -0.30 -2.47
CA MET A 1 -40.44 0.57 -1.40
C MET A 1 -39.36 -0.22 -0.69
N THR A 2 -38.09 0.17 -0.84
CA THR A 2 -36.97 -0.51 -0.16
C THR A 2 -37.00 -0.12 1.32
N SER A 3 -37.01 -1.09 2.24
CA SER A 3 -36.96 -0.79 3.67
C SER A 3 -35.59 -0.16 4.02
N PRO A 4 -35.50 0.62 5.10
CA PRO A 4 -34.21 1.16 5.58
C PRO A 4 -33.15 0.07 5.78
N GLU A 5 -33.56 -1.12 6.22
CA GLU A 5 -32.70 -2.29 6.45
C GLU A 5 -32.13 -2.83 5.14
N THR A 6 -32.95 -3.01 4.12
CA THR A 6 -32.49 -3.48 2.80
C THR A 6 -31.55 -2.47 2.13
N LYS A 7 -31.75 -1.16 2.33
CA LYS A 7 -30.82 -0.13 1.82
C LYS A 7 -29.47 -0.20 2.52
N LEU A 8 -29.45 -0.45 3.83
CA LEU A 8 -28.22 -0.59 4.61
C LEU A 8 -27.42 -1.82 4.17
N GLU A 9 -28.10 -2.95 3.94
CA GLU A 9 -27.45 -4.17 3.45
C GLU A 9 -26.82 -3.97 2.07
N ALA A 10 -27.50 -3.26 1.15
CA ALA A 10 -26.95 -2.93 -0.16
C ALA A 10 -25.67 -2.07 -0.05
N LEU A 11 -25.69 -1.04 0.80
CA LEU A 11 -24.51 -0.18 1.03
C LEU A 11 -23.35 -0.96 1.65
N ARG A 12 -23.63 -1.93 2.53
CA ARG A 12 -22.58 -2.81 3.09
C ARG A 12 -21.98 -3.70 2.03
N ALA A 13 -22.79 -4.29 1.15
CA ALA A 13 -22.26 -5.09 0.04
C ALA A 13 -21.41 -4.26 -0.94
N GLU A 14 -21.79 -2.99 -1.16
CA GLU A 14 -20.96 -2.05 -1.92
C GLU A 14 -19.62 -1.77 -1.21
N LEU A 15 -19.64 -1.55 0.11
CA LEU A 15 -18.43 -1.37 0.92
C LEU A 15 -17.53 -2.62 0.88
N ASP A 16 -18.08 -3.81 1.09
CA ASP A 16 -17.34 -5.06 1.03
C ASP A 16 -16.64 -5.22 -0.33
N SER A 17 -17.28 -4.79 -1.41
CA SER A 17 -16.71 -4.81 -2.76
C SER A 17 -15.60 -3.77 -2.97
N VAL A 18 -15.64 -2.63 -2.26
CA VAL A 18 -14.55 -1.66 -2.22
C VAL A 18 -13.38 -2.22 -1.43
N ASP A 19 -13.64 -2.84 -0.27
CA ASP A 19 -12.63 -3.40 0.61
C ASP A 19 -11.85 -4.54 -0.07
N LEU A 20 -12.53 -5.41 -0.81
CA LEU A 20 -11.86 -6.43 -1.62
C LEU A 20 -10.89 -5.83 -2.64
N ARG A 21 -11.30 -4.76 -3.34
CA ARG A 21 -10.42 -4.07 -4.29
C ARG A 21 -9.24 -3.39 -3.59
N LEU A 22 -9.44 -2.86 -2.39
CA LEU A 22 -8.35 -2.28 -1.59
C LEU A 22 -7.31 -3.36 -1.24
N LEU A 23 -7.76 -4.55 -0.84
CA LEU A 23 -6.89 -5.69 -0.54
C LEU A 23 -6.13 -6.16 -1.78
N ASP A 24 -6.79 -6.21 -2.94
CA ASP A 24 -6.13 -6.57 -4.21
C ASP A 24 -5.06 -5.56 -4.60
N VAL A 25 -5.34 -4.26 -4.51
CA VAL A 25 -4.36 -3.19 -4.78
C VAL A 25 -3.18 -3.25 -3.81
N LEU A 26 -3.42 -3.53 -2.53
CA LEU A 26 -2.35 -3.70 -1.54
C LEU A 26 -1.46 -4.90 -1.87
N ARG A 27 -2.06 -6.02 -2.29
CA ARG A 27 -1.34 -7.22 -2.73
C ARG A 27 -0.45 -6.91 -3.94
N GLU A 28 -1.00 -6.30 -4.98
CA GLU A 28 -0.26 -5.89 -6.18
C GLU A 28 0.91 -4.96 -5.84
N ARG A 29 0.68 -4.01 -4.92
CA ARG A 29 1.74 -3.10 -4.45
C ARG A 29 2.88 -3.87 -3.77
N ILE A 30 2.57 -4.84 -2.92
CA ILE A 30 3.58 -5.67 -2.23
C ILE A 30 4.36 -6.53 -3.24
N GLU A 31 3.69 -7.16 -4.20
CA GLU A 31 4.33 -7.96 -5.25
C GLU A 31 5.30 -7.12 -6.09
N LEU A 32 4.93 -5.88 -6.42
CA LEU A 32 5.83 -4.95 -7.08
C LEU A 32 7.06 -4.60 -6.22
N CYS A 33 6.87 -4.40 -4.92
CA CYS A 33 7.98 -4.16 -3.99
C CYS A 33 8.94 -5.35 -3.91
N VAL A 34 8.43 -6.58 -3.90
CA VAL A 34 9.26 -7.81 -3.96
C VAL A 34 10.12 -7.81 -5.21
N ARG A 35 9.52 -7.56 -6.39
CA ARG A 35 10.26 -7.50 -7.66
C ARG A 35 11.31 -6.40 -7.67
N ILE A 36 11.02 -5.25 -7.06
CA ILE A 36 12.00 -4.16 -6.88
C ILE A 36 13.15 -4.62 -5.98
N ALA A 37 12.88 -5.31 -4.88
CA ALA A 37 13.90 -5.83 -3.99
C ALA A 37 14.79 -6.90 -4.65
N GLU A 38 14.22 -7.80 -5.42
CA GLU A 38 14.96 -8.79 -6.22
C GLU A 38 15.92 -8.09 -7.17
N HIS A 39 15.42 -7.09 -7.92
CA HIS A 39 16.24 -6.30 -8.82
C HIS A 39 17.35 -5.54 -8.08
N LYS A 40 17.05 -4.92 -6.94
CA LYS A 40 18.05 -4.24 -6.10
C LYS A 40 19.14 -5.22 -5.63
N ARG A 41 18.75 -6.43 -5.19
CA ARG A 41 19.66 -7.49 -4.75
C ARG A 41 20.62 -7.92 -5.86
N GLU A 42 20.09 -8.16 -7.05
CA GLU A 42 20.87 -8.56 -8.24
C GLU A 42 21.91 -7.50 -8.64
N HIS A 43 21.61 -6.22 -8.44
CA HIS A 43 22.44 -5.11 -8.88
C HIS A 43 23.22 -4.43 -7.74
N GLY A 44 23.17 -4.97 -6.52
CA GLY A 44 23.84 -4.40 -5.34
C GLY A 44 23.35 -3.00 -4.96
N VAL A 45 22.10 -2.65 -5.30
CA VAL A 45 21.51 -1.35 -4.97
C VAL A 45 21.07 -1.36 -3.51
N PRO A 46 21.37 -0.30 -2.72
CA PRO A 46 20.93 -0.21 -1.34
C PRO A 46 19.41 -0.29 -1.21
N MET A 47 19.01 -1.08 -0.22
CA MET A 47 17.62 -1.33 0.16
C MET A 47 16.87 -0.03 0.49
N MET A 48 17.39 0.75 1.44
CA MET A 48 16.79 1.98 1.92
C MET A 48 17.02 3.16 0.98
N GLN A 49 15.93 3.76 0.52
CA GLN A 49 15.94 4.97 -0.31
C GLN A 49 15.01 6.04 0.29
N PRO A 50 15.50 6.87 1.25
CA PRO A 50 14.66 7.82 1.98
C PRO A 50 13.88 8.80 1.08
N HIS A 51 14.47 9.18 -0.04
CA HIS A 51 13.82 10.03 -1.04
C HIS A 51 12.52 9.39 -1.59
N ARG A 52 12.51 8.06 -1.82
CA ARG A 52 11.33 7.36 -2.32
C ARG A 52 10.19 7.34 -1.31
N ILE A 53 10.51 7.20 -0.03
CA ILE A 53 9.54 7.27 1.07
C ILE A 53 8.89 8.66 1.09
N GLY A 54 9.69 9.73 1.04
CA GLY A 54 9.19 11.10 1.01
C GLY A 54 8.26 11.38 -0.18
N VAL A 55 8.59 10.88 -1.38
CA VAL A 55 7.74 11.03 -2.56
C VAL A 55 6.38 10.34 -2.40
N VAL A 56 6.34 9.16 -1.79
CA VAL A 56 5.09 8.42 -1.58
C VAL A 56 4.21 9.13 -0.54
N GLN A 57 4.80 9.61 0.56
CA GLN A 57 4.09 10.40 1.57
C GLN A 57 3.54 11.72 1.00
N GLN A 58 4.33 12.43 0.19
CA GLN A 58 3.86 13.67 -0.43
C GLN A 58 2.67 13.42 -1.37
N ARG A 59 2.73 12.36 -2.19
CA ARG A 59 1.60 11.98 -3.07
C ARG A 59 0.34 11.66 -2.28
N ALA A 60 0.48 11.00 -1.12
CA ALA A 60 -0.65 10.72 -0.24
C ALA A 60 -1.26 12.01 0.34
N ALA A 61 -0.41 12.96 0.76
CA ALA A 61 -0.86 14.26 1.23
C ALA A 61 -1.58 15.06 0.14
N ASP A 62 -1.02 15.11 -1.06
CA ASP A 62 -1.61 15.80 -2.22
C ASP A 62 -2.97 15.19 -2.57
N TYR A 63 -3.06 13.86 -2.61
CA TYR A 63 -4.31 13.14 -2.84
C TYR A 63 -5.36 13.45 -1.75
N GLY A 64 -4.93 13.50 -0.49
CA GLY A 64 -5.81 13.86 0.62
C GLY A 64 -6.40 15.26 0.47
N ALA A 65 -5.54 16.23 0.13
CA ALA A 65 -5.95 17.61 -0.11
C ALA A 65 -6.92 17.75 -1.28
N GLU A 66 -6.71 17.03 -2.39
CA GLU A 66 -7.55 17.09 -3.58
C GLU A 66 -8.93 16.43 -3.38
N HIS A 67 -8.98 15.33 -2.62
CA HIS A 67 -10.19 14.52 -2.47
C HIS A 67 -10.93 14.71 -1.14
N GLY A 68 -10.47 15.65 -0.30
CA GLY A 68 -11.10 15.93 0.99
C GLY A 68 -10.93 14.82 2.03
N ILE A 69 -9.86 14.03 1.91
CA ILE A 69 -9.49 13.01 2.89
C ILE A 69 -8.52 13.63 3.89
N ASP A 70 -8.69 13.30 5.17
CA ASP A 70 -7.80 13.78 6.21
C ASP A 70 -6.34 13.37 5.94
N GLN A 71 -5.45 14.36 5.87
CA GLN A 71 -4.05 14.13 5.52
C GLN A 71 -3.30 13.41 6.65
N THR A 72 -3.72 13.59 7.91
CA THR A 72 -3.13 12.89 9.06
C THR A 72 -3.41 11.39 8.96
N PHE A 73 -4.64 11.03 8.61
CA PHE A 73 -5.04 9.65 8.34
C PHE A 73 -4.23 9.05 7.17
N LEU A 74 -4.11 9.75 6.04
CA LEU A 74 -3.34 9.24 4.91
C LEU A 74 -1.85 9.11 5.23
N HIS A 75 -1.28 10.04 5.99
CA HIS A 75 0.10 9.93 6.42
C HIS A 75 0.34 8.66 7.26
N ALA A 76 -0.54 8.41 8.25
CA ALA A 76 -0.46 7.22 9.10
C ALA A 76 -0.68 5.92 8.31
N LEU A 77 -1.63 5.90 7.37
CA LEU A 77 -1.87 4.77 6.49
C LEU A 77 -0.62 4.46 5.65
N TYR A 78 -0.04 5.48 5.04
CA TYR A 78 1.14 5.30 4.20
C TYR A 78 2.40 4.96 5.00
N GLU A 79 2.50 5.39 6.26
CA GLU A 79 3.55 4.95 7.17
C GLU A 79 3.49 3.44 7.42
N LEU A 80 2.30 2.89 7.68
CA LEU A 80 2.10 1.44 7.85
C LEU A 80 2.43 0.68 6.55
N VAL A 81 1.93 1.17 5.42
CA VAL A 81 2.14 0.55 4.10
C VAL A 81 3.61 0.57 3.69
N ILE A 82 4.34 1.65 3.99
CA ILE A 82 5.79 1.74 3.77
C ILE A 82 6.54 0.80 4.72
N GLY A 83 6.16 0.75 6.00
CA GLY A 83 6.76 -0.16 6.98
C GLY A 83 6.67 -1.62 6.53
N GLU A 84 5.52 -2.04 6.02
CA GLU A 84 5.33 -3.39 5.49
C GLU A 84 6.20 -3.65 4.24
N THR A 85 6.31 -2.66 3.33
CA THR A 85 7.24 -2.75 2.20
C THR A 85 8.67 -2.94 2.65
N CYS A 86 9.16 -2.15 3.61
CA CYS A 86 10.52 -2.27 4.09
C CYS A 86 10.78 -3.67 4.67
N ARG A 87 9.85 -4.19 5.48
CA ARG A 87 9.92 -5.54 6.03
C ARG A 87 9.99 -6.62 4.95
N VAL A 88 9.16 -6.52 3.91
CA VAL A 88 9.12 -7.47 2.80
C VAL A 88 10.40 -7.43 1.97
N GLU A 89 10.86 -6.24 1.60
CA GLU A 89 12.10 -6.09 0.82
C GLU A 89 13.33 -6.57 1.62
N ASP A 90 13.38 -6.35 2.94
CA ASP A 90 14.45 -6.87 3.82
C ASP A 90 14.48 -8.41 3.83
N LEU A 91 13.31 -9.08 3.83
CA LEU A 91 13.23 -10.54 3.74
C LEU A 91 13.78 -11.06 2.41
N VAL A 92 13.52 -10.36 1.31
CA VAL A 92 13.98 -10.74 -0.04
C VAL A 92 15.50 -10.54 -0.19
N ILE A 93 16.03 -9.41 0.31
CA ILE A 93 17.45 -9.09 0.22
C ILE A 93 18.28 -9.93 1.20
N GLY A 94 17.74 -10.19 2.40
CA GLY A 94 18.38 -11.02 3.42
C GLY A 94 18.36 -12.52 3.13
N THR A 95 17.53 -12.98 2.19
CA THR A 95 17.54 -14.38 1.74
C THR A 95 18.65 -14.57 0.70
N PRO A 96 19.67 -15.41 0.97
CA PRO A 96 20.71 -15.70 -0.03
C PRO A 96 20.06 -16.28 -1.27
N ALA A 97 20.45 -15.80 -2.45
CA ALA A 97 20.00 -16.39 -3.71
C ALA A 97 20.39 -17.87 -3.71
N THR A 98 19.40 -18.76 -3.79
CA THR A 98 19.65 -20.20 -3.95
C THR A 98 20.49 -20.41 -5.21
N PRO A 99 21.59 -21.19 -5.14
CA PRO A 99 22.51 -21.40 -6.26
C PRO A 99 21.87 -22.13 -7.45
#